data_AF-A0A1F5AJ36-F1
#
_entry.id   AF-A0A1F5AJ36-F1
#
_cell.length_a   1.000
_cell.length_b   1.000
_cell.length_c   1.000
_cell.angle_alpha   90.00
_cell.angle_beta   90.00
_cell.angle_gamma   90.00
#
_symmetry.space_group_name_H-M   'P 1'
#
loop_
_entity.id
_entity.type
_entity.pdbx_description
1 polymer ?
#
loop_
_entity_poly.entity_id
_entity_poly.type
_entity_poly.pdbx_seq_one_letter_code
_entity_poly.pdbx_strand_id
1 'polypeptide(L)'
;MEEKTVVPQRPQKSPGFAGVLGIFPFGAGALYNGQYTKALLHLIIFAGLVHMQGRGGGQPFIGLLLAGFIVYQFFDNIQSARAINAGSAGQSPAAAVDQGLPELASSGSIFWGLVLIVLGVLLILANFEIILYETLFDFWPVAVIIIGLKLVIDSVARSKNGK
;
A
#
# COMPACT_ATOMS: atom_id res chain seq x y z
N MET A 1 -45.51 -14.02 -8.49
CA MET A 1 -44.38 -14.94 -8.69
C MET A 1 -43.16 -14.19 -8.20
N GLU A 2 -42.68 -14.50 -6.99
CA GLU A 2 -41.47 -13.89 -6.46
C GLU A 2 -40.29 -14.49 -7.21
N GLU A 3 -39.70 -13.70 -8.10
CA GLU A 3 -38.49 -14.06 -8.82
C GLU A 3 -37.36 -14.12 -7.80
N LYS A 4 -37.10 -15.35 -7.31
CA LYS A 4 -35.95 -15.66 -6.48
C LYS A 4 -34.70 -15.40 -7.32
N THR A 5 -34.15 -14.20 -7.21
CA THR A 5 -32.88 -13.83 -7.82
C THR A 5 -31.82 -14.74 -7.19
N VAL A 6 -31.49 -15.84 -7.86
CA VAL A 6 -30.40 -16.70 -7.48
C VAL A 6 -29.13 -15.91 -7.77
N VAL A 7 -28.69 -15.11 -6.80
CA VAL A 7 -27.39 -14.47 -6.85
C VAL A 7 -26.38 -15.60 -6.98
N PRO A 8 -25.59 -15.68 -8.07
CA PRO A 8 -24.60 -16.73 -8.20
C PRO A 8 -23.64 -16.61 -7.03
N GLN A 9 -23.69 -17.59 -6.13
CA GLN A 9 -22.82 -17.69 -4.97
C GLN A 9 -21.38 -17.72 -5.48
N ARG A 10 -20.62 -16.64 -5.25
CA ARG A 10 -19.20 -16.61 -5.61
C ARG A 10 -18.49 -17.75 -4.86
N PRO A 11 -17.64 -18.55 -5.52
CA PRO A 11 -16.91 -19.63 -4.87
C PRO A 11 -16.16 -19.10 -3.63
N GLN A 12 -16.36 -19.77 -2.50
CA GLN A 12 -15.71 -19.42 -1.23
C GLN A 12 -14.18 -19.60 -1.40
N LYS A 13 -13.40 -18.60 -1.03
CA LYS A 13 -11.93 -18.65 -1.07
C LYS A 13 -11.40 -19.46 0.13
N SER A 14 -10.26 -20.13 0.00
CA SER A 14 -9.61 -20.81 1.12
C SER A 14 -8.68 -19.84 1.86
N PRO A 15 -8.97 -19.45 3.12
CA PRO A 15 -8.12 -18.48 3.82
C PRO A 15 -6.73 -19.00 4.15
N GLY A 16 -6.62 -20.27 4.52
CA GLY A 16 -5.31 -20.88 4.80
C GLY A 16 -4.43 -20.90 3.56
N PHE A 17 -5.00 -21.21 2.40
CA PHE A 17 -4.27 -21.19 1.13
C PHE A 17 -3.86 -19.76 0.73
N ALA A 18 -4.74 -18.78 0.94
CA ALA A 18 -4.41 -17.37 0.72
C ALA A 18 -3.22 -16.91 1.59
N GLY A 19 -3.16 -17.35 2.85
CA GLY A 19 -2.04 -17.09 3.74
C GLY A 19 -0.74 -17.70 3.26
N VAL A 20 -0.73 -19.00 2.97
CA VAL A 20 0.46 -19.70 2.46
C VAL A 20 0.97 -19.04 1.19
N LEU A 21 0.07 -18.66 0.28
CA LEU A 21 0.42 -17.96 -0.94
C LEU A 21 0.95 -16.54 -0.68
N GLY A 22 0.58 -15.93 0.44
CA GLY A 22 1.13 -14.65 0.90
C GLY A 22 2.58 -14.71 1.39
N ILE A 23 3.08 -15.90 1.77
CA ILE A 23 4.50 -16.08 2.13
C ILE A 23 5.38 -16.00 0.89
N PHE A 24 4.86 -16.46 -0.25
CA PHE A 24 5.57 -16.34 -1.50
C PHE A 24 5.77 -14.85 -1.83
N PRO A 25 6.99 -14.46 -2.23
CA PRO A 25 7.27 -13.10 -2.63
C PRO A 25 6.34 -12.69 -3.79
N PHE A 26 6.21 -11.39 -4.05
CA PHE A 26 5.41 -10.82 -5.15
C PHE A 26 3.90 -10.68 -4.91
N GLY A 27 3.43 -10.74 -3.66
CA GLY A 27 2.02 -10.44 -3.35
C GLY A 27 1.03 -11.50 -3.86
N ALA A 28 1.48 -12.74 -4.00
CA ALA A 28 0.70 -13.82 -4.61
C ALA A 28 -0.60 -14.14 -3.83
N GLY A 29 -0.59 -14.05 -2.49
CA GLY A 29 -1.81 -14.18 -1.67
C GLY A 29 -2.88 -13.14 -2.00
N ALA A 30 -2.47 -11.90 -2.27
CA ALA A 30 -3.37 -10.81 -2.64
C ALA A 30 -3.93 -11.01 -4.06
N LEU A 31 -3.11 -11.54 -5.00
CA LEU A 31 -3.58 -11.93 -6.33
C LEU A 31 -4.64 -13.03 -6.26
N TYR A 32 -4.45 -14.05 -5.43
CA TYR A 32 -5.46 -15.09 -5.22
C TYR A 32 -6.76 -14.52 -4.65
N ASN A 33 -6.65 -13.53 -3.77
CA ASN A 33 -7.81 -12.82 -3.23
C ASN A 33 -8.48 -11.89 -4.26
N GLY A 34 -7.87 -11.65 -5.42
CA GLY A 34 -8.37 -10.72 -6.45
C GLY A 34 -8.09 -9.24 -6.13
N GLN A 35 -7.19 -8.98 -5.18
CA GLN A 35 -6.82 -7.63 -4.74
C GLN A 35 -5.57 -7.15 -5.48
N TYR A 36 -5.72 -6.80 -6.77
CA TYR A 36 -4.60 -6.46 -7.66
C TYR A 36 -3.77 -5.25 -7.17
N THR A 37 -4.44 -4.20 -6.69
CA THR A 37 -3.76 -3.03 -6.13
C THR A 37 -2.88 -3.41 -4.95
N LYS A 38 -3.40 -4.27 -4.07
CA LYS A 38 -2.68 -4.77 -2.91
C LYS A 38 -1.52 -5.68 -3.31
N ALA A 39 -1.69 -6.53 -4.30
CA ALA A 39 -0.60 -7.35 -4.84
C ALA A 39 0.56 -6.50 -5.39
N LEU A 40 0.24 -5.44 -6.15
CA LEU A 40 1.23 -4.51 -6.68
C LEU A 40 2.01 -3.79 -5.56
N LEU A 41 1.31 -3.33 -4.51
CA LEU A 41 1.96 -2.74 -3.34
C LEU A 41 2.95 -3.71 -2.69
N HIS A 42 2.52 -4.96 -2.48
CA HIS A 42 3.39 -5.96 -1.87
C HIS A 42 4.64 -6.21 -2.70
N LEU A 43 4.49 -6.27 -4.02
CA LEU A 43 5.60 -6.40 -4.95
C LEU A 43 6.58 -5.23 -4.86
N ILE A 44 6.09 -3.98 -4.86
CA ILE A 44 6.93 -2.78 -4.81
C ILE A 44 7.67 -2.69 -3.47
N ILE A 45 6.97 -2.89 -2.34
CA ILE A 45 7.56 -2.83 -1.00
C ILE A 45 8.61 -3.93 -0.84
N PHE A 46 8.30 -5.16 -1.27
CA PHE A 46 9.26 -6.27 -1.23
C PHE A 46 10.51 -5.96 -2.05
N ALA A 47 10.35 -5.54 -3.31
CA ALA A 47 11.46 -5.19 -4.18
C ALA A 47 12.34 -4.07 -3.59
N GLY A 48 11.71 -3.04 -3.01
CA GLY A 48 12.42 -1.96 -2.32
C GLY A 48 13.21 -2.46 -1.11
N LEU A 49 12.59 -3.27 -0.24
CA LEU A 49 13.25 -3.84 0.94
C LEU A 49 14.41 -4.78 0.56
N VAL A 50 14.29 -5.55 -0.52
CA VAL A 50 15.36 -6.41 -1.05
C VAL A 50 16.49 -5.57 -1.64
N HIS A 51 16.17 -4.55 -2.45
CA HIS A 51 17.17 -3.65 -3.04
C HIS A 51 18.00 -2.94 -1.97
N MET A 52 17.36 -2.54 -0.87
CA MET A 52 18.03 -1.90 0.27
C MET A 52 18.98 -2.84 1.03
N GLN A 53 18.88 -4.17 0.87
CA GLN A 53 19.76 -5.10 1.59
C GLN A 53 21.23 -4.92 1.21
N GLY A 54 21.52 -4.52 -0.04
CA GLY A 54 22.88 -4.33 -0.55
C GLY A 54 23.55 -3.01 -0.13
N ARG A 55 22.83 -2.13 0.59
CA ARG A 55 23.37 -0.85 1.08
C ARG A 55 23.67 -0.98 2.58
N GLY A 56 24.95 -0.94 2.96
CA GLY A 56 25.43 -1.35 4.29
C GLY A 56 24.92 -0.55 5.50
N GLY A 57 24.32 0.63 5.32
CA GLY A 57 23.95 1.52 6.43
C GLY A 57 22.72 1.11 7.27
N GLY A 58 21.88 0.18 6.80
CA GLY A 58 20.58 -0.14 7.42
C GLY A 58 20.47 -1.53 8.08
N GLN A 59 21.53 -2.32 8.09
CA GLN A 59 21.50 -3.68 8.66
C GLN A 59 21.72 -3.65 10.19
N PRO A 60 21.04 -4.51 10.98
CA PRO A 60 20.15 -5.61 10.56
C PRO A 60 18.67 -5.20 10.43
N PHE A 61 18.34 -3.93 10.67
CA PHE A 61 16.95 -3.48 10.77
C PHE A 61 16.16 -3.69 9.47
N ILE A 62 16.77 -3.44 8.32
CA ILE A 62 16.14 -3.66 7.01
C ILE A 62 15.89 -5.15 6.72
N GLY A 63 16.76 -6.05 7.19
CA GLY A 63 16.53 -7.50 7.13
C GLY A 63 15.38 -7.95 8.04
N LEU A 64 15.30 -7.43 9.25
CA LEU A 64 14.20 -7.70 10.19
C LEU A 64 12.85 -7.17 9.66
N LEU A 65 12.85 -5.98 9.04
CA LEU A 65 11.67 -5.42 8.38
C LEU A 65 11.20 -6.30 7.22
N LEU A 66 12.12 -6.82 6.40
CA LEU A 66 11.79 -7.75 5.32
C LEU A 66 11.15 -9.04 5.88
N ALA A 67 11.73 -9.63 6.92
CA ALA A 67 11.17 -10.81 7.57
C ALA A 67 9.77 -10.53 8.16
N GLY A 68 9.62 -9.41 8.88
CA GLY A 68 8.35 -8.97 9.43
C GLY A 68 7.29 -8.72 8.35
N PHE A 69 7.70 -8.16 7.21
CA PHE A 69 6.83 -7.92 6.07
C PHE A 69 6.29 -9.21 5.43
N ILE A 70 7.10 -10.26 5.34
CA ILE A 70 6.66 -11.59 4.86
C ILE A 70 5.65 -12.21 5.84
N VAL A 71 5.94 -12.16 7.15
CA VAL A 71 5.04 -12.69 8.18
C VAL A 71 3.72 -11.92 8.21
N TYR A 72 3.77 -10.59 8.08
CA TYR A 72 2.59 -9.75 7.99
C TYR A 72 1.70 -10.15 6.80
N GLN A 73 2.28 -10.35 5.62
CA GLN A 73 1.55 -10.79 4.42
C GLN A 73 0.77 -12.08 4.64
N PHE A 74 1.30 -13.04 5.38
CA PHE A 74 0.59 -14.28 5.69
C PHE A 74 -0.75 -14.01 6.40
N PHE A 75 -0.71 -13.26 7.51
CA PHE A 75 -1.91 -12.96 8.30
C PHE A 75 -2.88 -12.06 7.55
N ASP A 76 -2.35 -11.05 6.87
CA ASP A 76 -3.12 -10.10 6.10
C ASP A 76 -3.92 -10.76 4.96
N ASN A 77 -3.31 -11.72 4.26
CA ASN A 77 -3.99 -12.47 3.19
C ASN A 77 -5.05 -13.45 3.72
N ILE A 78 -4.84 -14.05 4.91
CA ILE A 78 -5.87 -14.86 5.60
C ILE A 78 -7.06 -13.99 5.96
N GLN A 79 -6.81 -12.84 6.59
CA GLN A 79 -7.87 -11.93 7.03
C GLN A 79 -8.64 -11.36 5.84
N SER A 80 -7.94 -11.00 4.77
CA SER A 80 -8.52 -10.55 3.49
C SER A 80 -9.43 -11.62 2.87
N ALA A 81 -8.99 -12.88 2.82
CA ALA A 81 -9.80 -13.99 2.31
C ALA A 81 -11.06 -14.22 3.16
N ARG A 82 -10.93 -14.16 4.51
CA ARG A 82 -12.07 -14.27 5.43
C ARG A 82 -13.08 -13.14 5.24
N ALA A 83 -12.61 -11.91 5.05
CA ALA A 83 -13.47 -10.75 4.81
C ALA A 83 -14.23 -10.87 3.48
N ILE A 84 -13.57 -11.35 2.42
CA ILE A 84 -14.22 -11.60 1.12
C ILE A 84 -15.32 -12.67 1.26
N ASN A 85 -15.04 -13.76 1.96
CA ASN A 85 -16.00 -14.84 2.21
C ASN A 85 -17.19 -14.39 3.08
N ALA A 86 -16.96 -13.52 4.06
CA ALA A 86 -18.02 -12.94 4.87
C ALA A 86 -18.94 -12.05 4.02
N GLY A 87 -18.36 -11.20 3.17
CA GLY A 87 -19.10 -10.35 2.24
C GLY A 87 -19.90 -11.13 1.18
N SER A 88 -19.39 -12.28 0.70
CA SER A 88 -20.12 -13.14 -0.23
C SER A 88 -21.26 -13.93 0.42
N ALA A 89 -21.25 -14.09 1.74
CA ALA A 89 -22.29 -14.77 2.52
C ALA A 89 -23.45 -13.85 2.96
N GLY A 90 -23.48 -12.58 2.51
CA GLY A 90 -24.52 -11.62 2.89
C GLY A 90 -24.44 -11.15 4.35
N GLN A 91 -23.38 -11.53 5.08
CA GLN A 91 -23.06 -10.97 6.38
C GLN A 91 -22.46 -9.59 6.12
N SER A 92 -23.12 -8.54 6.62
CA SER A 92 -22.64 -7.16 6.49
C SER A 92 -21.16 -7.12 6.90
N PRO A 93 -20.24 -6.80 5.97
CA PRO A 93 -18.82 -6.87 6.28
C PRO A 93 -18.55 -5.87 7.39
N ALA A 94 -18.03 -6.35 8.54
CA ALA A 94 -17.35 -5.48 9.47
C ALA A 94 -16.29 -4.76 8.65
N ALA A 95 -16.55 -3.47 8.38
CA ALA A 95 -15.94 -2.63 7.36
C ALA A 95 -14.78 -3.33 6.65
N ALA A 96 -15.02 -3.82 5.43
CA ALA A 96 -13.92 -4.06 4.52
C ALA A 96 -13.21 -2.72 4.41
N VAL A 97 -12.18 -2.54 5.24
CA VAL A 97 -11.29 -1.39 5.16
C VAL A 97 -10.78 -1.52 3.75
N ASP A 98 -11.23 -0.61 2.91
CA ASP A 98 -10.73 -0.44 1.56
C ASP A 98 -9.26 -0.06 1.73
N GLN A 99 -8.42 -1.10 1.90
CA GLN A 99 -6.98 -1.04 2.00
C GLN A 99 -6.38 -1.03 0.59
N GLY A 100 -7.11 -0.51 -0.39
CA GLY A 100 -6.46 0.14 -1.50
C GLY A 100 -5.53 1.23 -0.95
N LEU A 101 -4.45 1.48 -1.68
CA LEU A 101 -3.78 2.79 -1.66
C LEU A 101 -4.82 3.88 -1.35
N PRO A 102 -4.69 4.70 -0.29
CA PRO A 102 -5.68 5.71 0.06
C PRO A 102 -5.90 6.65 -1.13
N GLU A 103 -6.88 6.36 -1.99
CA GLU A 103 -7.15 7.02 -3.28
C GLU A 103 -5.90 7.61 -3.99
N LEU A 104 -4.74 6.95 -3.89
CA LEU A 104 -3.46 7.54 -4.32
C LEU A 104 -3.33 7.51 -5.85
N ALA A 105 -4.34 7.06 -6.57
CA ALA A 105 -4.30 6.95 -8.03
C ALA A 105 -5.67 6.93 -8.74
N SER A 106 -6.80 7.17 -8.06
CA SER A 106 -8.12 7.25 -8.73
C SER A 106 -8.56 8.68 -9.05
N SER A 107 -7.88 9.68 -8.51
CA SER A 107 -7.98 11.04 -9.03
C SER A 107 -6.79 11.25 -9.95
N GLY A 108 -7.03 11.52 -11.25
CA GLY A 108 -6.04 11.97 -12.22
C GLY A 108 -5.48 13.35 -11.85
N SER A 109 -4.93 13.46 -10.66
CA SER A 109 -4.35 14.67 -10.14
C SER A 109 -2.98 14.82 -10.76
N ILE A 110 -2.85 15.82 -11.64
CA ILE A 110 -1.60 16.28 -12.26
C ILE A 110 -0.48 16.39 -11.21
N PHE A 111 -0.83 16.67 -9.96
CA PHE A 111 0.07 16.66 -8.82
C PHE A 111 0.84 15.34 -8.67
N TRP A 112 0.15 14.19 -8.63
CA TRP A 112 0.82 12.90 -8.46
C TRP A 112 1.69 12.55 -9.66
N GLY A 113 1.26 12.91 -10.87
CA GLY A 113 2.08 12.78 -12.08
C GLY A 113 3.36 13.63 -12.02
N LEU A 114 3.24 14.89 -11.59
CA LEU A 114 4.38 15.80 -11.44
C LEU A 114 5.35 15.31 -10.36
N VAL A 115 4.83 14.87 -9.21
CA VAL A 115 5.63 14.27 -8.13
C VAL A 115 6.39 13.06 -8.66
N LEU A 116 5.75 12.18 -9.43
CA LEU A 116 6.39 11.00 -10.00
C LEU A 116 7.49 11.36 -11.01
N ILE A 117 7.27 12.38 -11.86
CA ILE A 117 8.27 12.89 -12.80
C ILE A 117 9.48 13.45 -12.05
N VAL A 118 9.26 14.32 -11.06
CA VAL A 118 10.34 14.91 -10.26
C VAL A 118 11.12 13.83 -9.53
N LEU A 119 10.42 12.87 -8.91
CA LEU A 119 11.04 11.75 -8.23
C LEU A 119 11.87 10.90 -9.20
N GLY A 120 11.36 10.61 -10.40
CA GLY A 120 12.07 9.87 -11.43
C GLY A 120 13.35 10.57 -11.90
N VAL A 121 13.30 11.89 -12.11
CA VAL A 121 14.47 12.70 -12.46
C VAL A 121 15.51 12.65 -11.33
N LEU A 122 15.10 12.85 -10.08
CA LEU A 122 16.00 12.78 -8.92
C LEU A 122 16.67 11.40 -8.79
N LEU A 123 15.91 10.33 -9.02
CA LEU A 123 16.42 8.94 -8.95
C LEU A 123 17.42 8.67 -10.07
N ILE A 124 17.19 9.19 -11.28
CA ILE A 124 18.15 9.13 -12.39
C ILE A 124 19.43 9.89 -12.02
N LEU A 125 19.33 11.12 -11.50
CA LEU A 125 20.51 11.90 -11.09
C LEU A 125 21.29 11.19 -9.98
N ALA A 126 20.60 10.55 -9.04
CA ALA A 126 21.22 9.75 -7.99
C ALA A 126 21.90 8.48 -8.55
N ASN A 127 21.37 7.89 -9.62
CA ASN A 127 21.99 6.75 -10.29
C ASN A 127 23.29 7.13 -11.03
N PHE A 128 23.38 8.35 -11.56
CA PHE A 128 24.60 8.88 -12.18
C PHE A 128 25.62 9.41 -11.17
N GLU A 129 25.39 9.21 -9.86
CA GLU A 129 26.20 9.77 -8.76
C GLU A 129 26.36 11.30 -8.81
N ILE A 130 25.48 12.00 -9.54
CA ILE A 130 25.43 13.46 -9.58
C ILE A 130 24.90 13.99 -8.24
N ILE A 131 24.00 13.23 -7.59
CA ILE A 131 23.45 13.52 -6.26
C ILE A 131 23.64 12.26 -5.40
N LEU A 132 24.18 12.41 -4.19
CA LEU A 132 24.31 11.29 -3.27
C LEU A 132 22.93 10.92 -2.70
N TYR A 133 22.70 9.63 -2.51
CA TYR A 133 21.47 9.14 -1.86
C TYR A 133 21.31 9.73 -0.45
N GLU A 134 22.40 9.92 0.29
CA GLU A 134 22.39 10.58 1.61
C GLU A 134 21.79 11.98 1.54
N THR A 135 22.24 12.80 0.60
CA THR A 135 21.70 14.13 0.36
C THR A 135 20.21 14.09 0.01
N LEU A 136 19.75 13.08 -0.74
CA LEU A 136 18.32 12.92 -1.07
C LEU A 136 17.48 12.59 0.18
N PHE A 137 18.00 11.76 1.08
CA PHE A 137 17.32 11.42 2.32
C PHE A 137 17.24 12.58 3.32
N ASP A 138 18.20 13.53 3.29
CA ASP A 138 18.18 14.74 4.12
C ASP A 138 16.99 15.68 3.84
N PHE A 139 16.30 15.53 2.70
CA PHE A 139 15.13 16.35 2.34
C PHE A 139 13.80 15.84 2.92
N TRP A 140 13.79 14.75 3.72
CA TRP A 140 12.59 14.31 4.45
C TRP A 140 11.90 15.42 5.28
N PRO A 141 12.60 16.41 5.90
CA PRO A 141 11.96 17.48 6.64
C PRO A 141 11.08 18.35 5.75
N VAL A 142 11.38 18.48 4.46
CA VAL A 142 10.56 19.26 3.51
C VAL A 142 9.17 18.66 3.37
N ALA A 143 9.07 17.33 3.27
CA ALA A 143 7.77 16.66 3.23
C ALA A 143 6.96 16.91 4.51
N VAL A 144 7.62 16.86 5.67
CA VAL A 144 6.99 17.14 6.98
C VAL A 144 6.54 18.60 7.09
N ILE A 145 7.35 19.56 6.60
CA ILE A 145 6.99 20.98 6.56
C ILE A 145 5.77 21.21 5.68
N ILE A 146 5.70 20.60 4.49
CA ILE A 146 4.55 20.73 3.59
C ILE A 146 3.29 20.17 4.25
N ILE A 147 3.38 18.98 4.86
CA ILE A 147 2.26 18.36 5.58
C ILE A 147 1.81 19.26 6.74
N GLY A 148 2.75 19.76 7.54
CA GLY A 148 2.48 20.67 8.65
C GLY A 148 1.80 21.96 8.19
N LEU A 149 2.31 22.57 7.11
CA LEU A 149 1.72 23.78 6.53
C LEU A 149 0.30 23.55 6.06
N LYS A 150 0.05 22.41 5.38
CA LYS A 150 -1.29 22.02 4.93
C LYS A 150 -2.24 21.85 6.11
N LEU A 151 -1.81 21.20 7.20
CA LEU A 151 -2.60 21.05 8.42
C LEU A 151 -2.95 22.40 9.07
N VAL A 152 -2.01 23.34 9.09
CA VAL A 152 -2.22 24.70 9.62
C VAL A 152 -3.22 25.46 8.75
N ILE A 153 -3.07 25.44 7.42
CA ILE A 153 -4.02 26.10 6.50
C ILE A 153 -5.42 25.51 6.68
N ASP A 154 -5.54 24.18 6.71
CA ASP A 154 -6.82 23.50 6.91
C ASP A 154 -7.44 23.85 8.28
N SER A 155 -6.61 24.02 9.32
CA SER A 155 -7.04 24.43 10.66
C SER A 155 -7.58 25.86 10.69
N VAL A 156 -6.84 26.80 10.09
CA VAL A 156 -7.21 28.23 10.03
C VAL A 156 -8.46 28.42 9.16
N ALA A 157 -8.56 27.70 8.04
CA ALA A 157 -9.75 27.74 7.18
C ALA A 157 -11.00 27.21 7.90
N ARG A 158 -10.86 26.12 8.68
CA ARG A 158 -11.95 25.60 9.52
C ARG A 158 -12.39 26.59 10.61
N SER A 159 -11.45 27.29 11.25
CA SER A 159 -11.77 28.32 12.26
C SER A 159 -12.53 29.51 11.68
N LYS A 160 -12.30 29.86 10.41
CA LYS A 160 -12.95 30.99 9.73
C LYS A 160 -14.36 30.66 9.22
N ASN A 161 -14.64 29.38 8.92
CA ASN A 161 -15.94 28.88 8.46
C ASN A 161 -16.90 28.49 9.61
N GLY A 162 -16.47 28.57 10.86
CA GLY A 162 -17.26 28.26 12.06
C GLY A 162 -17.90 29.48 12.74
N LYS A 163 -18.05 30.60 12.04
CA LYS A 163 -18.89 31.74 12.44
C LYS A 163 -20.06 31.89 11.48
#